data_AF-A0A5C8I861-F1
#
_entry.id   AF-A0A5C8I861-F1
#
_cell.length_a   1.000
_cell.length_b   1.000
_cell.length_c   1.000
_cell.angle_alpha   90.00
_cell.angle_beta   90.00
_cell.angle_gamma   90.00
#
_symmetry.space_group_name_H-M   'P 1'
#
loop_
_entity.id
_entity.type
_entity.pdbx_description
1 polymer ?
#
loop_
_entity_poly.entity_id
_entity_poly.type
_entity_poly.pdbx_seq_one_letter_code
_entity_poly.pdbx_strand_id
1 'polypeptide(L)'
;MTHEANGSDKAAVALARALSSPLRLRVLRLCAFDARTNKELAELLEVNPGTMLHHVRTLVDTGLLAAEPARTGTRGAREVPYRATGRSWHAPQGPNFSVILLETMRQQLQEVDPQLVETSWLGLRLNAEHLDELQQRLYGLLQEFKERGPDAGGDSYSLVIVLHPDRNPPAERPAG
;
A
#
# COMPACT_ATOMS: atom_id res chain seq x y z
N MET A 1 19.23 -18.83 -21.29
CA MET A 1 18.84 -17.41 -21.16
C MET A 1 17.32 -17.19 -21.14
N THR A 2 16.47 -18.14 -21.56
CA THR A 2 14.99 -18.00 -21.58
C THR A 2 14.28 -18.40 -20.28
N HIS A 3 14.92 -19.19 -19.42
CA HIS A 3 14.30 -19.72 -18.19
C HIS A 3 14.23 -18.71 -17.03
N GLU A 4 15.21 -17.81 -16.93
CA GLU A 4 15.26 -16.74 -15.91
C GLU A 4 14.27 -15.62 -16.20
N ALA A 5 14.14 -15.20 -17.47
CA ALA A 5 13.16 -14.19 -17.88
C ALA A 5 11.71 -14.67 -17.59
N ASN A 6 11.39 -15.92 -17.92
CA ASN A 6 10.09 -16.53 -17.64
C ASN A 6 9.81 -16.69 -16.13
N GLY A 7 10.86 -16.89 -15.32
CA GLY A 7 10.74 -16.91 -13.86
C GLY A 7 10.46 -15.53 -13.27
N SER A 8 11.14 -14.50 -13.78
CA SER A 8 10.95 -13.10 -13.40
C SER A 8 9.53 -12.61 -13.70
N ASP A 9 9.01 -12.89 -14.89
CA ASP A 9 7.65 -12.49 -15.29
C ASP A 9 6.58 -13.15 -14.42
N LYS A 10 6.73 -14.44 -14.11
CA LYS A 10 5.81 -15.14 -13.19
C LYS A 10 5.84 -14.56 -11.79
N ALA A 11 7.02 -14.21 -11.28
CA ALA A 11 7.17 -13.57 -9.98
C ALA A 11 6.50 -12.19 -9.94
N ALA A 12 6.69 -11.38 -11.00
CA ALA A 12 6.04 -10.09 -11.15
C ALA A 12 4.51 -10.21 -11.17
N VAL A 13 3.96 -11.18 -11.91
CA VAL A 13 2.51 -11.44 -11.96
C VAL A 13 1.99 -11.92 -10.61
N ALA A 14 2.70 -12.81 -9.91
CA ALA A 14 2.31 -13.26 -8.58
C ALA A 14 2.30 -12.10 -7.57
N LEU A 15 3.30 -11.22 -7.64
CA LEU A 15 3.41 -10.03 -6.79
C LEU A 15 2.26 -9.04 -7.06
N ALA A 16 1.97 -8.74 -8.32
CA ALA A 16 0.83 -7.90 -8.70
C ALA A 16 -0.49 -8.49 -8.20
N ARG A 17 -0.71 -9.81 -8.40
CA ARG A 17 -1.88 -10.52 -7.87
C ARG A 17 -1.95 -10.49 -6.34
N ALA A 18 -0.82 -10.50 -5.64
CA ALA A 18 -0.79 -10.40 -4.18
C ALA A 18 -1.25 -9.02 -3.68
N LEU A 19 -0.97 -7.96 -4.44
CA LEU A 19 -1.39 -6.59 -4.12
C LEU A 19 -2.82 -6.26 -4.56
N SER A 20 -3.43 -7.09 -5.41
CA SER A 20 -4.84 -6.94 -5.83
C SER A 20 -5.87 -7.35 -4.77
N SER A 21 -5.70 -6.96 -3.51
CA SER A 21 -6.68 -7.20 -2.45
C SER A 21 -6.59 -6.13 -1.37
N PRO A 22 -7.71 -5.44 -1.05
CA PRO A 22 -7.73 -4.44 0.01
C PRO A 22 -7.25 -4.98 1.36
N LEU A 23 -7.68 -6.20 1.71
CA LEU A 23 -7.29 -6.81 2.97
C LEU A 23 -5.78 -7.06 3.06
N ARG A 24 -5.14 -7.53 1.98
CA ARG A 24 -3.68 -7.71 1.95
C ARG A 24 -2.93 -6.38 2.02
N LEU A 25 -3.43 -5.32 1.39
CA LEU A 25 -2.85 -3.98 1.53
C LEU A 25 -2.96 -3.46 2.97
N ARG A 26 -4.10 -3.66 3.66
CA ARG A 26 -4.26 -3.31 5.08
C ARG A 26 -3.32 -4.11 5.98
N VAL A 27 -3.14 -5.42 5.73
CA VAL A 27 -2.16 -6.25 6.45
C VAL A 27 -0.74 -5.69 6.30
N LEU A 28 -0.31 -5.34 5.08
CA LEU A 28 1.03 -4.78 4.87
C LEU A 28 1.24 -3.47 5.61
N ARG A 29 0.21 -2.65 5.75
CA ARG A 29 0.27 -1.39 6.52
C ARG A 29 0.39 -1.63 8.02
N LEU A 30 -0.39 -2.56 8.57
CA LEU A 30 -0.28 -2.95 9.98
C LEU A 30 1.09 -3.55 10.31
N CYS A 31 1.71 -4.24 9.35
CA CYS A 31 3.03 -4.85 9.49
C CYS A 31 4.20 -3.93 9.08
N ALA A 32 3.95 -2.66 8.73
CA ALA A 32 4.98 -1.76 8.19
C ALA A 32 6.05 -1.39 9.22
N PHE A 33 5.61 -1.12 10.46
CA PHE A 33 6.47 -0.68 11.56
C PHE A 33 6.51 -1.68 12.72
N ASP A 34 5.44 -2.45 12.90
CA ASP A 34 5.34 -3.45 13.95
C ASP A 34 5.21 -4.85 13.35
N ALA A 35 5.93 -5.82 13.90
CA ALA A 35 5.71 -7.21 13.52
C ALA A 35 4.45 -7.74 14.21
N ARG A 36 3.53 -8.32 13.44
CA ARG A 36 2.23 -8.80 13.95
C ARG A 36 1.99 -10.26 13.62
N THR A 37 1.35 -10.99 14.53
CA THR A 37 0.99 -12.39 14.35
C THR A 37 -0.28 -12.53 13.51
N ASN A 38 -0.55 -13.73 12.97
CA ASN A 38 -1.80 -14.02 12.27
C ASN A 38 -3.04 -13.73 13.14
N LYS A 39 -2.93 -14.00 14.46
CA LYS A 39 -4.01 -13.77 15.41
C LYS A 39 -4.28 -12.28 15.61
N GLU A 40 -3.23 -11.50 15.87
CA GLU A 40 -3.34 -10.05 16.03
C GLU A 40 -3.95 -9.40 14.77
N LEU A 41 -3.50 -9.81 13.57
CA LEU A 41 -4.05 -9.31 12.31
C LEU A 41 -5.53 -9.68 12.11
N ALA A 42 -5.91 -10.90 12.47
CA ALA A 42 -7.29 -11.36 12.41
C ALA A 42 -8.20 -10.56 13.35
N GLU A 43 -7.72 -10.28 14.57
CA GLU A 43 -8.43 -9.46 15.56
C GLU A 43 -8.56 -8.01 15.11
N LEU A 44 -7.46 -7.37 14.68
CA LEU A 44 -7.45 -5.95 14.29
C LEU A 44 -8.30 -5.63 13.06
N LEU A 45 -8.43 -6.59 12.14
CA LEU A 45 -9.17 -6.41 10.89
C LEU A 45 -10.54 -7.10 10.92
N GLU A 46 -10.92 -7.68 12.07
CA GLU A 46 -12.18 -8.38 12.28
C GLU A 46 -12.44 -9.50 11.25
N VAL A 47 -11.41 -10.27 10.93
CA VAL A 47 -11.45 -11.38 9.95
C VAL A 47 -11.22 -12.72 10.65
N ASN A 48 -11.89 -13.78 10.20
CA ASN A 48 -11.66 -15.13 10.72
C ASN A 48 -10.17 -15.55 10.56
N PRO A 49 -9.55 -16.19 11.58
CA PRO A 49 -8.14 -16.59 11.53
C PRO A 49 -7.73 -17.47 10.35
N GLY A 50 -8.61 -18.35 9.87
CA GLY A 50 -8.36 -19.20 8.70
C GLY A 50 -8.28 -18.40 7.40
N THR A 51 -9.15 -17.40 7.24
CA THR A 51 -9.10 -16.45 6.12
C THR A 51 -7.84 -15.59 6.20
N MET A 52 -7.51 -15.06 7.38
CA MET A 52 -6.28 -14.28 7.58
C MET A 52 -5.03 -15.09 7.21
N LEU A 53 -4.99 -16.37 7.59
CA LEU A 53 -3.88 -17.26 7.27
C LEU A 53 -3.65 -17.41 5.77
N HIS A 54 -4.72 -17.47 4.96
CA HIS A 54 -4.61 -17.49 3.51
C HIS A 54 -3.92 -16.21 2.97
N HIS A 55 -4.29 -15.05 3.49
CA HIS A 55 -3.70 -13.77 3.10
C HIS A 55 -2.25 -13.65 3.53
N VAL A 56 -1.93 -13.98 4.79
CA VAL A 56 -0.57 -13.96 5.32
C VAL A 56 0.34 -14.89 4.52
N ARG A 57 -0.09 -16.12 4.23
CA ARG A 57 0.68 -17.06 3.40
C ARG A 57 0.96 -16.49 2.02
N THR A 58 -0.05 -15.95 1.35
CA THR A 58 0.14 -15.34 0.03
C THR A 58 1.16 -14.20 0.05
N LEU A 59 1.14 -13.38 1.11
CA LEU A 59 2.10 -12.28 1.28
C LEU A 59 3.52 -12.79 1.60
N VAL A 60 3.66 -13.85 2.37
CA VAL A 60 4.95 -14.49 2.67
C VAL A 60 5.53 -15.16 1.43
N ASP A 61 4.72 -15.94 0.70
CA ASP A 61 5.13 -16.66 -0.51
C ASP A 61 5.60 -15.69 -1.63
N THR A 62 5.12 -14.44 -1.60
CA THR A 62 5.54 -13.38 -2.52
C THR A 62 6.61 -12.45 -1.94
N GLY A 63 7.12 -12.73 -0.74
CA GLY A 63 8.14 -11.94 -0.06
C GLY A 63 7.72 -10.51 0.30
N LEU A 64 6.41 -10.26 0.38
CA LEU A 64 5.83 -9.01 0.87
C LEU A 64 5.81 -8.96 2.41
N LEU A 65 5.67 -10.12 3.05
CA LEU A 65 5.88 -10.32 4.48
C LEU A 65 7.07 -11.26 4.72
N ALA A 66 7.79 -11.05 5.82
CA ALA A 66 8.79 -11.96 6.34
C ALA A 66 8.40 -12.39 7.76
N ALA A 67 8.60 -13.67 8.08
CA ALA A 67 8.44 -14.17 9.44
C ALA A 67 9.63 -13.74 10.31
N GLU A 68 9.34 -13.26 11.51
CA GLU A 68 10.32 -12.96 12.54
C GLU A 68 10.48 -14.15 13.51
N PRO A 69 11.51 -14.13 14.39
CA PRO A 69 11.66 -15.15 15.42
C PRO A 69 10.39 -15.35 16.24
N ALA A 70 10.06 -16.61 16.50
CA ALA A 70 8.89 -16.94 17.29
C ALA A 70 9.02 -16.38 18.72
N ARG A 71 7.91 -15.86 19.25
CA ARG A 71 7.81 -15.36 20.63
C ARG A 71 6.75 -16.11 21.42
N THR A 72 6.85 -16.04 22.74
CA THR A 72 5.87 -16.62 23.67
C THR A 72 4.71 -15.64 23.83
N GLY A 73 3.50 -16.06 23.44
CA GLY A 73 2.28 -15.28 23.61
C GLY A 73 1.73 -15.32 25.04
N THR A 74 0.62 -14.60 25.27
CA THR A 74 0.00 -14.37 26.60
C THR A 74 -0.44 -15.63 27.36
N ARG A 75 -0.43 -16.80 26.73
CA ARG A 75 -0.79 -18.10 27.34
C ARG A 75 0.27 -19.18 27.09
N GLY A 76 1.53 -18.80 26.88
CA GLY A 76 2.61 -19.75 26.59
C GLY A 76 2.57 -20.33 25.18
N ALA A 77 1.63 -19.92 24.34
CA ALA A 77 1.55 -20.33 22.95
C ALA A 77 2.75 -19.77 22.17
N ARG A 78 3.36 -20.61 21.34
CA ARG A 78 4.40 -20.17 20.40
C ARG A 78 3.73 -19.45 19.23
N GLU A 79 4.04 -18.17 19.04
CA GLU A 79 3.48 -17.35 17.98
C GLU A 79 4.59 -16.84 17.05
N VAL A 80 4.32 -16.77 15.75
CA VAL A 80 5.25 -16.26 14.74
C VAL A 80 4.74 -14.90 14.24
N PRO A 81 5.43 -13.80 14.57
CA PRO A 81 5.09 -12.48 14.07
C PRO A 81 5.64 -12.28 12.63
N TYR A 82 4.99 -11.41 11.87
CA TYR A 82 5.35 -11.08 10.49
C TYR A 82 5.56 -9.57 10.31
N ARG A 83 6.60 -9.20 9.57
CA ARG A 83 6.94 -7.81 9.23
C ARG A 83 6.87 -7.60 7.72
N ALA A 84 6.40 -6.43 7.28
CA ALA A 84 6.42 -6.06 5.88
C ALA A 84 7.85 -5.76 5.41
N THR A 85 8.21 -6.25 4.23
CA THR A 85 9.56 -6.13 3.67
C THR A 85 9.79 -4.81 2.93
N GLY A 86 8.75 -4.02 2.73
CA GLY A 86 8.77 -2.83 1.87
C GLY A 86 8.72 -3.14 0.37
N ARG A 87 8.75 -4.41 -0.04
CA ARG A 87 8.76 -4.84 -1.45
C ARG A 87 7.54 -4.34 -2.25
N SER A 88 6.41 -4.07 -1.60
CA SER A 88 5.22 -3.50 -2.24
C SER A 88 5.47 -2.12 -2.86
N TRP A 89 6.47 -1.37 -2.38
CA TRP A 89 6.78 -0.03 -2.84
C TRP A 89 7.30 0.01 -4.28
N HIS A 90 8.05 -1.02 -4.70
CA HIS A 90 8.60 -1.16 -6.05
C HIS A 90 7.90 -2.26 -6.85
N ALA A 91 6.80 -2.80 -6.32
CA ALA A 91 6.09 -3.88 -6.97
C ALA A 91 5.40 -3.39 -8.25
N PRO A 92 5.37 -4.21 -9.31
CA PRO A 92 4.57 -3.91 -10.48
C PRO A 92 3.09 -3.86 -10.08
N GLN A 93 2.41 -2.82 -10.52
CA GLN A 93 0.98 -2.69 -10.28
C GLN A 93 0.19 -3.55 -11.24
N GLY A 94 -0.74 -4.34 -10.68
CA GLY A 94 -1.66 -5.13 -11.47
C GLY A 94 -2.78 -4.29 -12.09
N PRO A 95 -3.61 -4.90 -12.96
CA PRO A 95 -4.81 -4.26 -13.48
C PRO A 95 -5.69 -3.71 -12.34
N ASN A 96 -6.28 -2.54 -12.56
CA ASN A 96 -7.20 -1.88 -11.62
C ASN A 96 -6.62 -1.57 -10.23
N PHE A 97 -5.28 -1.53 -10.07
CA PHE A 97 -4.67 -1.25 -8.78
C PHE A 97 -5.14 0.06 -8.15
N SER A 98 -5.37 1.11 -8.96
CA SER A 98 -5.92 2.40 -8.49
C SER A 98 -7.28 2.23 -7.81
N VAL A 99 -8.18 1.43 -8.39
CA VAL A 99 -9.51 1.14 -7.81
C VAL A 99 -9.39 0.40 -6.49
N ILE A 100 -8.49 -0.60 -6.44
CA ILE A 100 -8.23 -1.40 -5.23
C ILE A 100 -7.64 -0.52 -4.12
N LEU A 101 -6.70 0.35 -4.45
CA LEU A 101 -6.07 1.27 -3.51
C LEU A 101 -7.08 2.29 -2.98
N LEU A 102 -7.92 2.86 -3.84
CA LEU A 102 -8.98 3.79 -3.44
C LEU A 102 -10.00 3.11 -2.52
N GLU A 103 -10.41 1.88 -2.83
CA GLU A 103 -11.30 1.10 -1.95
C GLU A 103 -10.63 0.79 -0.60
N THR A 104 -9.34 0.47 -0.61
CA THR A 104 -8.55 0.23 0.61
C THR A 104 -8.49 1.48 1.49
N MET A 105 -8.22 2.64 0.88
CA MET A 105 -8.21 3.94 1.55
C MET A 105 -9.60 4.26 2.12
N ARG A 106 -10.66 4.06 1.34
CA ARG A 106 -12.05 4.27 1.77
C ARG A 106 -12.37 3.43 3.00
N GLN A 107 -12.04 2.14 3.00
CA GLN A 107 -12.24 1.25 4.15
C GLN A 107 -11.48 1.74 5.38
N GLN A 108 -10.22 2.16 5.22
CA GLN A 108 -9.43 2.65 6.34
C GLN A 108 -9.99 3.94 6.94
N LEU A 109 -10.46 4.87 6.12
CA LEU A 109 -11.03 6.12 6.61
C LEU A 109 -12.34 5.94 7.37
N GLN A 110 -13.02 4.79 7.27
CA GLN A 110 -14.21 4.50 8.08
C GLN A 110 -13.89 4.39 9.58
N GLU A 111 -12.63 4.08 9.92
CA GLU A 111 -12.15 3.89 11.30
C GLU A 111 -11.48 5.15 11.87
N VAL A 112 -11.37 6.23 11.06
CA VAL A 112 -10.67 7.47 11.43
C VAL A 112 -11.68 8.58 11.71
N ASP A 113 -11.46 9.37 12.77
CA ASP A 113 -12.24 10.59 13.01
C ASP A 113 -12.08 11.55 11.82
N PRO A 114 -13.17 11.94 11.14
CA PRO A 114 -13.10 12.87 10.01
C PRO A 114 -12.40 14.20 10.31
N GLN A 115 -12.38 14.65 11.56
CA GLN A 115 -11.70 15.90 11.95
C GLN A 115 -10.17 15.81 11.88
N LEU A 116 -9.61 14.59 11.88
CA LEU A 116 -8.18 14.32 11.75
C LEU A 116 -7.74 14.12 10.29
N VAL A 117 -8.68 14.14 9.34
CA VAL A 117 -8.41 13.87 7.93
C VAL A 117 -8.19 15.18 7.18
N GLU A 118 -6.93 15.49 6.88
CA GLU A 118 -6.59 16.61 6.01
C GLU A 118 -6.84 16.24 4.53
N THR A 119 -7.56 17.11 3.82
CA THR A 119 -7.83 16.94 2.39
C THR A 119 -7.47 18.19 1.62
N SER A 120 -6.92 18.00 0.41
CA SER A 120 -6.62 19.07 -0.53
C SER A 120 -7.31 18.75 -1.85
N TRP A 121 -8.08 19.71 -2.39
CA TRP A 121 -8.71 19.60 -3.69
C TRP A 121 -8.23 20.74 -4.59
N LEU A 122 -7.50 20.38 -5.65
CA LEU A 122 -6.83 21.32 -6.53
C LEU A 122 -7.13 21.00 -8.00
N GLY A 123 -7.65 21.98 -8.73
CA GLY A 123 -7.77 21.92 -10.18
C GLY A 123 -6.47 22.36 -10.86
N LEU A 124 -5.99 21.57 -11.82
CA LEU A 124 -4.74 21.82 -12.54
C LEU A 124 -4.97 21.80 -14.05
N ARG A 125 -4.30 22.72 -14.77
CA ARG A 125 -4.17 22.69 -16.22
C ARG A 125 -2.69 22.72 -16.57
N LEU A 126 -2.15 21.57 -16.92
CA LEU A 126 -0.72 21.38 -17.19
C LEU A 126 -0.52 20.89 -18.63
N ASN A 127 0.57 21.33 -19.25
CA ASN A 127 1.08 20.68 -20.45
C ASN A 127 1.83 19.39 -20.05
N ALA A 128 2.34 18.63 -21.03
CA ALA A 128 3.05 17.38 -20.76
C ALA A 128 4.31 17.57 -19.90
N GLU A 129 5.05 18.66 -20.14
CA GLU A 129 6.28 19.00 -19.40
C GLU A 129 6.00 19.25 -17.91
N HIS A 130 5.05 20.13 -17.58
CA HIS A 130 4.74 20.43 -16.18
C HIS A 130 4.00 19.28 -15.48
N LEU A 131 3.30 18.42 -16.23
CA LEU A 131 2.73 17.20 -15.67
C LEU A 131 3.84 16.22 -15.23
N ASP A 132 4.85 16.02 -16.08
CA ASP A 132 6.03 15.21 -15.76
C ASP A 132 6.82 15.81 -14.59
N GLU A 133 7.03 17.13 -14.58
CA GLU A 133 7.67 17.83 -13.44
C GLU A 133 6.92 17.57 -12.12
N LEU A 134 5.58 17.74 -12.11
CA LEU A 134 4.77 17.51 -10.93
C LEU A 134 4.90 16.05 -10.44
N GLN A 135 4.81 15.09 -11.36
CA GLN A 135 4.92 13.67 -11.03
C GLN A 135 6.30 13.32 -10.45
N GLN A 136 7.37 13.84 -11.04
CA GLN A 136 8.75 13.62 -10.58
C GLN A 136 8.96 14.21 -9.18
N ARG A 137 8.50 15.44 -8.95
CA ARG A 137 8.65 16.11 -7.64
C ARG A 137 7.84 15.42 -6.55
N LEU A 138 6.61 15.01 -6.83
CA LEU A 138 5.79 14.23 -5.90
C LEU A 138 6.43 12.89 -5.57
N TYR A 139 6.92 12.17 -6.59
CA TYR A 139 7.62 10.91 -6.37
C TYR A 139 8.88 11.10 -5.52
N GLY A 140 9.71 12.10 -5.83
CA GLY A 140 10.91 12.43 -5.06
C GLY A 140 10.62 12.72 -3.59
N LEU A 141 9.56 13.50 -3.30
CA LEU A 141 9.14 13.78 -1.93
C LEU A 141 8.70 12.51 -1.18
N LEU A 142 7.93 11.64 -1.84
CA LEU A 142 7.50 10.37 -1.23
C LEU A 142 8.70 9.44 -0.98
N GLN A 143 9.65 9.37 -1.91
CA GLN A 143 10.90 8.62 -1.73
C GLN A 143 11.69 9.12 -0.53
N GLU A 144 11.84 10.44 -0.40
CA GLU A 144 12.58 11.06 0.70
C GLU A 144 12.01 10.63 2.07
N PHE A 145 10.71 10.72 2.28
CA PHE A 145 10.08 10.28 3.53
C PHE A 145 10.12 8.75 3.71
N LYS A 146 10.05 7.98 2.62
CA LYS A 146 10.18 6.52 2.68
C LYS A 146 11.57 6.09 3.15
N GLU A 147 12.62 6.78 2.71
CA GLU A 147 14.02 6.47 3.02
C GLU A 147 14.46 6.95 4.40
N ARG A 148 13.87 8.03 4.92
CA ARG A 148 14.10 8.52 6.29
C ARG A 148 13.72 7.48 7.37
N GLY A 149 12.75 6.61 7.08
CA GLY A 149 12.22 5.65 8.04
C GLY A 149 11.29 6.28 9.08
N PRO A 150 10.73 5.48 10.00
CA PRO A 150 9.82 5.98 11.03
C PRO A 150 10.56 6.76 12.12
N ASP A 151 9.96 7.86 12.59
CA ASP A 151 10.45 8.63 13.73
C ASP A 151 10.25 7.88 15.05
N ALA A 152 11.19 8.03 15.98
CA ALA A 152 11.05 7.48 17.33
C ALA A 152 9.89 8.19 18.06
N GLY A 153 8.83 7.45 18.36
CA GLY A 153 7.62 7.99 19.00
C GLY A 153 6.68 8.74 18.06
N GLY A 154 6.86 8.62 16.74
CA GLY A 154 5.95 9.21 15.76
C GLY A 154 4.60 8.48 15.66
N ASP A 155 3.55 9.24 15.36
CA ASP A 155 2.24 8.68 15.08
C ASP A 155 2.17 8.10 13.66
N SER A 156 1.30 7.09 13.46
CA SER A 156 1.13 6.43 12.16
C SER A 156 0.20 7.22 11.26
N TYR A 157 0.73 7.70 10.12
CA TYR A 157 -0.05 8.40 9.09
C TYR A 157 -0.23 7.58 7.81
N SER A 158 -1.34 7.87 7.12
CA SER A 158 -1.66 7.35 5.79
C SER A 158 -1.57 8.46 4.75
N LEU A 159 -0.63 8.38 3.81
CA LEU A 159 -0.61 9.28 2.65
C LEU A 159 -0.92 8.51 1.37
N VAL A 160 -1.96 8.95 0.65
CA VAL A 160 -2.33 8.45 -0.67
C VAL A 160 -2.50 9.66 -1.58
N ILE A 161 -1.76 9.71 -2.69
CA ILE A 161 -1.87 10.77 -3.69
C ILE A 161 -2.56 10.21 -4.93
N VAL A 162 -3.62 10.89 -5.37
CA VAL A 162 -4.41 10.49 -6.53
C VAL A 162 -4.36 11.61 -7.57
N LEU A 163 -3.59 11.40 -8.62
CA LEU A 163 -3.54 12.27 -9.78
C LEU A 163 -4.27 11.58 -10.95
N HIS A 164 -5.31 12.22 -11.47
CA HIS A 164 -6.11 11.70 -12.57
C HIS A 164 -6.48 12.81 -13.56
N PRO A 165 -6.82 12.48 -14.81
CA PRO A 165 -7.38 13.45 -15.74
C PRO A 165 -8.68 14.04 -15.19
N ASP A 166 -8.78 15.36 -15.15
CA ASP A 166 -10.03 16.08 -14.88
C ASP A 166 -10.78 16.30 -16.20
N ARG A 167 -12.05 15.86 -16.28
CA ARG A 167 -12.89 16.02 -17.47
C ARG A 167 -13.57 17.40 -17.48
N ASN A 168 -12.79 18.44 -17.20
CA ASN A 168 -13.22 19.83 -17.18
C ASN A 168 -12.71 20.55 -18.43
N PRO A 169 -13.56 20.78 -19.45
CA PRO A 169 -13.11 21.33 -20.73
C PRO A 169 -12.62 22.79 -20.57
N PRO A 170 -11.69 23.24 -21.43
CA PRO A 170 -11.40 24.66 -21.53
C PRO A 170 -12.66 25.44 -21.91
N ALA A 171 -12.87 26.59 -21.27
CA ALA A 171 -13.82 27.58 -21.77
C ALA A 171 -13.44 27.94 -23.21
N GLU A 172 -14.43 28.13 -24.08
CA GLU A 172 -14.19 28.60 -25.44
C GLU A 172 -13.39 29.91 -25.36
N ARG A 173 -12.24 29.94 -26.04
CA ARG A 173 -11.50 31.20 -26.19
C ARG A 173 -12.39 32.13 -27.01
N PRO A 174 -12.70 33.35 -26.55
CA PRO A 174 -13.42 34.29 -27.40
C PRO A 174 -12.62 34.48 -28.69
N ALA A 175 -13.31 34.41 -29.83
CA ALA A 175 -12.70 34.68 -31.12
C ALA A 175 -12.16 36.12 -31.08
N GLY A 176 -10.84 36.23 -31.10
CA GLY A 176 -10.14 37.50 -31.28
C GLY A 176 -10.28 38.01 -32.70
#